data_AF-A0A846Q4H3-F1
#
_entry.id   AF-A0A846Q4H3-F1
#
_cell.length_a   1.000
_cell.length_b   1.000
_cell.length_c   1.000
_cell.angle_alpha   90.00
_cell.angle_beta   90.00
_cell.angle_gamma   90.00
#
_symmetry.space_group_name_H-M   'P 1'
#
loop_
_entity.id
_entity.type
_entity.pdbx_description
1 polymer ?
#
loop_
_entity_poly.entity_id
_entity_poly.type
_entity_poly.pdbx_seq_one_letter_code
_entity_poly.pdbx_strand_id
1 'polypeptide(L)' 'LFIDPLKGFDEEECLKLLKPVFEEPVRTEYALATVQKMYKLFIDIDASLIEINPFALLKSGTLV' A
#
# COMPACT_ATOMS: atom_id res chain seq x y z
N LEU A 1 1.95 11.56 7.47
CA LEU A 1 1.32 11.34 6.16
C LEU A 1 -0.05 11.99 6.20
N PHE A 2 -0.32 12.92 5.30
CA PHE A 2 -1.66 13.46 5.10
C PHE A 2 -2.23 12.76 3.86
N ILE A 3 -3.45 12.26 3.93
CA ILE A 3 -4.14 11.65 2.79
C ILE A 3 -5.30 12.58 2.45
N ASP A 4 -5.26 13.17 1.26
CA ASP A 4 -6.37 13.98 0.77
C ASP A 4 -7.54 13.04 0.45
N PRO A 5 -8.70 13.16 1.11
CA PRO A 5 -9.82 12.24 0.90
C PRO A 5 -10.37 12.27 -0.54
N LEU A 6 -10.17 13.38 -1.27
CA LEU A 6 -10.63 13.54 -2.65
C LEU A 6 -9.63 13.00 -3.68
N LYS A 7 -8.35 12.94 -3.35
CA LYS A 7 -7.27 12.48 -4.26
C LYS A 7 -6.71 11.11 -3.90
N GLY A 8 -6.83 10.72 -2.64
CA GLY A 8 -6.20 9.53 -2.06
C GLY A 8 -4.72 9.73 -1.77
N PHE A 9 -3.97 8.63 -1.90
CA PHE A 9 -2.54 8.61 -1.65
C PHE A 9 -1.76 9.27 -2.79
N ASP A 10 -0.92 10.23 -2.45
CA ASP A 10 0.14 10.71 -3.34
C ASP A 10 1.21 9.63 -3.48
N GLU A 11 1.58 9.29 -4.72
CA GLU A 11 2.52 8.22 -5.01
C GLU A 11 3.92 8.51 -4.45
N GLU A 12 4.40 9.74 -4.56
CA GLU A 12 5.73 10.13 -4.10
C GLU A 12 5.81 10.06 -2.57
N GLU A 13 4.78 10.52 -1.87
CA GLU A 13 4.67 10.40 -0.42
C GLU A 13 4.56 8.95 0.04
N CYS A 14 3.78 8.11 -0.66
CA CYS A 14 3.73 6.68 -0.39
C CYS A 14 5.10 6.01 -0.55
N LEU A 15 5.82 6.32 -1.63
CA LEU A 15 7.16 5.78 -1.87
C LEU A 15 8.16 6.19 -0.78
N LYS A 16 8.06 7.41 -0.23
CA LYS A 16 8.87 7.84 0.92
C LYS A 16 8.65 6.97 2.16
N LEU A 17 7.46 6.40 2.33
CA LEU A 17 7.12 5.51 3.44
C LEU A 17 7.48 4.05 3.17
N LEU A 18 7.31 3.60 1.93
CA LEU A 18 7.47 2.19 1.56
C LEU A 18 8.93 1.79 1.31
N LYS A 19 9.74 2.65 0.70
CA LYS A 19 11.15 2.36 0.40
C LYS A 19 11.99 1.97 1.63
N PRO A 20 11.83 2.61 2.82
CA PRO A 20 12.54 2.19 4.02
C PRO A 20 12.08 0.84 4.60
N VAL A 21 10.87 0.39 4.26
CA VAL A 21 10.28 -0.88 4.76
C VAL A 21 10.61 -2.04 3.81
N PHE A 22 10.62 -1.78 2.50
CA PHE A 22 10.87 -2.78 1.46
C PHE A 22 12.18 -2.47 0.73
N GLU A 23 13.26 -3.13 1.11
CA GLU A 23 14.62 -2.87 0.62
C GLU A 23 14.77 -3.06 -0.91
N GLU A 24 14.02 -4.00 -1.50
CA GLU A 24 14.07 -4.26 -2.94
C GLU A 24 13.06 -3.39 -3.71
N PRO A 25 13.46 -2.72 -4.81
CA PRO A 25 12.58 -1.85 -5.59
C PRO A 25 11.28 -2.52 -6.04
N VAL A 26 11.38 -3.77 -6.53
CA VAL A 26 10.22 -4.56 -6.97
C VAL A 26 9.21 -4.74 -5.83
N ARG A 27 9.67 -4.95 -4.59
CA ARG A 27 8.79 -5.12 -3.42
C ARG A 27 8.10 -3.81 -3.05
N THR A 28 8.80 -2.68 -3.19
CA THR A 28 8.21 -1.36 -3.00
C THR A 28 7.08 -1.11 -4.01
N GLU A 29 7.26 -1.49 -5.28
CA GLU A 29 6.22 -1.36 -6.31
C GLU A 29 4.98 -2.21 -6.00
N TYR A 30 5.17 -3.47 -5.57
CA TYR A 30 4.07 -4.33 -5.13
C TYR A 30 3.33 -3.73 -3.92
N ALA A 31 4.07 -3.21 -2.94
CA ALA A 31 3.47 -2.60 -1.76
C ALA A 31 2.69 -1.32 -2.12
N LEU A 32 3.23 -0.48 -3.01
CA LEU A 32 2.56 0.73 -3.50
C LEU A 32 1.24 0.40 -4.17
N ALA A 33 1.26 -0.55 -5.13
CA ALA A 33 0.07 -1.01 -5.82
C ALA A 33 -0.97 -1.61 -4.85
N THR A 34 -0.52 -2.28 -3.77
CA THR A 34 -1.41 -2.86 -2.76
C THR A 34 -2.08 -1.77 -1.92
N VAL A 35 -1.31 -0.79 -1.41
CA VAL A 35 -1.85 0.32 -0.59
C VAL A 35 -2.85 1.16 -1.39
N GLN A 36 -2.57 1.45 -2.66
CA GLN A 36 -3.51 2.17 -3.54
C GLN A 36 -4.84 1.39 -3.69
N LYS A 37 -4.77 0.07 -3.87
CA LYS A 37 -5.97 -0.79 -3.93
C LYS A 37 -6.71 -0.87 -2.60
N MET A 38 -6.00 -0.95 -1.48
CA MET A 38 -6.59 -0.92 -0.14
C MET A 38 -7.35 0.40 0.09
N TYR A 39 -6.78 1.54 -0.29
CA TYR A 39 -7.47 2.83 -0.18
C TYR A 39 -8.73 2.89 -1.03
N LYS A 40 -8.62 2.45 -2.29
CA LYS A 40 -9.79 2.37 -3.18
C LYS A 40 -10.88 1.50 -2.55
N LEU A 41 -10.53 0.32 -2.05
CA LEU A 41 -11.47 -0.59 -1.39
C LEU A 41 -12.10 0.06 -0.16
N PHE A 42 -11.30 0.76 0.66
CA PHE A 42 -11.77 1.46 1.86
C PHE A 42 -12.87 2.47 1.53
N ILE A 43 -12.71 3.24 0.47
CA ILE A 43 -13.72 4.19 -0.01
C ILE A 43 -14.92 3.47 -0.65
N ASP A 44 -14.67 2.48 -1.52
CA ASP A 44 -15.73 1.81 -2.29
C ASP A 44 -16.76 1.08 -1.40
N ILE A 45 -16.36 0.60 -0.21
CA ILE A 45 -17.25 -0.15 0.70
C ILE A 45 -17.62 0.62 1.97
N ASP A 46 -17.28 1.91 2.04
CA ASP A 46 -17.44 2.75 3.23
C ASP A 46 -16.84 2.09 4.50
N ALA A 47 -15.64 1.52 4.37
CA ALA A 47 -14.96 0.86 5.47
C ALA A 47 -14.53 1.87 6.54
N SER A 48 -14.48 1.44 7.80
CA SER A 48 -13.83 2.19 8.88
C SER A 48 -12.35 1.82 9.04
N LEU A 49 -11.96 0.62 8.60
CA LEU A 49 -10.60 0.10 8.68
C LEU A 49 -10.40 -1.01 7.65
N ILE A 50 -9.22 -1.02 7.02
CA ILE A 50 -8.72 -2.17 6.27
C ILE A 50 -7.32 -2.50 6.80
N GLU A 51 -7.11 -3.76 7.17
CA GLU A 51 -5.84 -4.28 7.65
C GLU A 51 -5.53 -5.60 6.93
N ILE A 52 -4.30 -5.74 6.43
CA ILE A 52 -3.77 -7.01 5.93
C ILE A 52 -2.70 -7.47 6.93
N ASN A 53 -2.92 -8.62 7.57
CA ASN A 53 -2.04 -9.11 8.60
C ASN A 53 -1.98 -10.66 8.62
N PRO A 54 -0.89 -11.29 8.16
CA PRO A 54 0.33 -10.67 7.63
C PRO A 54 0.18 -10.21 6.18
N PHE A 55 0.93 -9.17 5.80
CA PHE A 55 1.26 -8.90 4.39
C PHE A 55 2.56 -9.65 4.08
N ALA A 56 2.42 -10.84 3.48
CA ALA A 56 3.42 -11.89 3.47
C ALA A 56 4.28 -11.89 2.20
N LEU A 57 5.58 -12.14 2.38
CA LEU A 57 6.49 -12.42 1.28
C LEU A 57 6.50 -13.92 0.97
N LEU A 58 6.05 -14.30 -0.22
CA LEU A 58 6.11 -15.67 -0.69
C LEU A 58 7.51 -16.06 -1.16
N LYS A 59 7.79 -17.37 -1.23
CA LYS A 59 9.04 -17.90 -1.81
C LYS A 59 9.26 -17.49 -3.26
N SER A 60 8.20 -17.14 -3.98
CA SER A 60 8.26 -16.60 -5.35
C SER A 60 8.78 -15.15 -5.42
N GLY A 61 8.92 -14.46 -4.28
CA GLY A 61 9.25 -13.03 -4.22
C GLY A 61 8.03 -12.10 -4.29
N THR A 62 6.82 -12.66 -4.34
CA THR A 62 5.55 -11.90 -4.38
C THR A 62 5.11 -11.48 -2.98
N LEU A 63 4.59 -10.25 -2.84
CA LEU A 63 3.89 -9.80 -1.62
C LEU A 63 2.37 -10.03 -1.76
N VAL A 64 1.76 -10.66 -0.75
CA VAL A 64 0.31 -10.97 -0.68
C VAL A 64 -0.30 -10.71 0.68
#